data_AF-A0A1Q9EUN9-F1
#
_entry.id   AF-A0A1Q9EUN9-F1
#
_cell.length_a   1.000
_cell.length_b   1.000
_cell.length_c   1.000
_cell.angle_alpha   90.00
_cell.angle_beta   90.00
_cell.angle_gamma   90.00
#
_symmetry.space_group_name_H-M   'P 1'
#
loop_
_entity.id
_entity.type
_entity.pdbx_description
1 polymer ?
#
loop_
_entity_poly.entity_id
_entity_poly.type
_entity_poly.pdbx_seq_one_letter_code
_entity_poly.pdbx_strand_id
1 'polypeptide(L)'
;MWRLATIFSQMRASFEAAPCAGEDLVSQLRACKEELKKFINEQNCAPILIRLAWHDSGTYDQRIAEFPQRGGANGAIRFEPEMTMGANAGPD
;
A
#
# COMPACT_ATOMS: atom_id res chain seq x y z
N MET A 1 -14.45 7.75 -27.23
CA MET A 1 -14.13 6.31 -27.25
C MET A 1 -12.62 6.01 -27.22
N TRP A 2 -11.74 6.91 -27.69
CA TRP A 2 -10.29 6.64 -27.71
C TRP A 2 -9.54 6.97 -26.40
N ARG A 3 -10.03 7.91 -25.57
CA ARG A 3 -9.36 8.31 -24.31
C ARG A 3 -9.39 7.25 -23.21
N LEU A 4 -10.42 6.41 -23.12
CA LEU A 4 -10.52 5.37 -22.08
C LEU A 4 -9.55 4.20 -22.36
N ALA A 5 -9.40 3.81 -23.62
CA ALA A 5 -8.46 2.75 -24.01
C ALA A 5 -7.00 3.15 -23.71
N THR A 6 -6.64 4.42 -23.92
CA THR A 6 -5.32 4.95 -23.56
C THR A 6 -5.06 4.91 -22.06
N ILE A 7 -6.06 5.27 -21.23
CA ILE A 7 -5.93 5.23 -19.77
C ILE A 7 -5.71 3.79 -19.28
N PHE A 8 -6.48 2.83 -19.78
CA PHE A 8 -6.30 1.41 -19.42
C PHE A 8 -4.94 0.86 -19.87
N SER A 9 -4.46 1.25 -21.05
CA SER A 9 -3.13 0.87 -21.54
C SER A 9 -2.01 1.49 -20.70
N GLN A 10 -2.15 2.75 -20.28
CA GLN A 10 -1.16 3.45 -19.46
C GLN A 10 -1.10 2.88 -18.04
N MET A 11 -2.25 2.51 -17.46
CA MET A 11 -2.33 1.83 -16.16
C MET A 11 -1.67 0.46 -16.20
N ARG A 12 -1.88 -0.33 -17.26
CA ARG A 12 -1.24 -1.64 -17.44
C ARG A 12 0.28 -1.54 -17.53
N ALA A 13 0.78 -0.62 -18.35
CA ALA A 13 2.21 -0.39 -18.53
C ALA A 13 2.90 0.06 -17.23
N SER A 14 2.21 0.85 -16.39
CA SER A 14 2.73 1.29 -15.09
C SER A 14 2.78 0.16 -14.05
N PHE A 15 1.93 -0.87 -14.19
CA PHE A 15 1.94 -2.07 -13.34
C PHE A 15 3.02 -3.08 -13.78
N GLU A 16 3.29 -3.18 -15.09
CA GLU A 16 4.34 -4.03 -15.68
C GLU A 16 5.76 -3.45 -15.53
N ALA A 17 5.90 -2.13 -15.34
CA ALA A 17 7.19 -1.47 -15.12
C ALA A 17 7.73 -1.59 -13.68
N ALA A 18 6.99 -2.20 -12.77
CA ALA A 18 7.53 -2.56 -11.47
C ALA A 18 8.73 -3.52 -11.69
N PRO A 19 9.87 -3.31 -11.02
CA PRO A 19 11.00 -4.23 -11.13
C PRO A 19 10.51 -5.65 -10.86
N CYS A 20 10.83 -6.58 -11.76
CA CYS A 20 10.53 -7.99 -11.60
C CYS A 20 11.04 -8.42 -10.23
N ALA A 21 10.13 -8.58 -9.28
CA ALA A 21 10.44 -9.11 -7.97
C ALA A 21 11.22 -10.41 -8.21
N GLY A 22 12.44 -10.52 -7.68
CA GLY A 22 13.20 -11.76 -7.78
C GLY A 22 12.33 -12.92 -7.31
N GLU A 23 12.52 -14.12 -7.87
CA GLU A 23 11.68 -15.28 -7.52
C GLU A 23 11.59 -15.51 -6.00
N ASP A 24 12.68 -15.20 -5.29
CA ASP A 24 12.76 -15.16 -3.83
C ASP A 24 11.75 -14.18 -3.20
N LEU A 25 11.68 -12.92 -3.65
CA LEU A 25 10.73 -11.92 -3.15
C LEU A 25 9.27 -12.34 -3.38
N VAL A 26 8.95 -12.89 -4.55
CA VAL A 26 7.59 -13.38 -4.82
C VAL A 26 7.22 -14.52 -3.87
N SER A 27 8.17 -15.41 -3.57
CA SER A 27 7.95 -16.49 -2.62
C SER A 27 7.75 -15.97 -1.19
N GLN A 28 8.54 -14.99 -0.76
CA GLN A 28 8.41 -14.34 0.56
C GLN A 28 7.06 -13.63 0.71
N LEU A 29 6.60 -12.92 -0.31
CA LEU A 29 5.28 -12.27 -0.29
C LEU A 29 4.14 -13.28 -0.18
N ARG A 30 4.23 -14.44 -0.85
CA ARG A 30 3.25 -15.52 -0.73
C ARG A 30 3.25 -16.12 0.67
N ALA A 31 4.42 -16.38 1.24
CA ALA A 31 4.55 -16.88 2.61
C ALA A 31 3.96 -15.90 3.63
N CYS A 32 4.36 -14.64 3.56
CA CYS A 32 3.86 -13.55 4.41
C CYS A 32 2.33 -13.41 4.33
N LYS A 33 1.74 -13.55 3.13
CA LYS A 33 0.27 -13.55 2.96
C LYS A 33 -0.40 -14.65 3.77
N GLU A 34 0.13 -15.87 3.77
CA GLU A 34 -0.47 -16.98 4.52
C GLU A 34 -0.28 -16.83 6.04
N GLU A 35 0.85 -16.29 6.47
CA GLU A 35 1.09 -15.95 7.89
C GLU A 35 0.15 -14.83 8.36
N LEU A 36 0.00 -13.78 7.57
CA LEU A 36 -0.86 -12.64 7.88
C LEU A 36 -2.33 -13.07 8.02
N LYS A 37 -2.82 -13.98 7.17
CA LYS A 37 -4.18 -14.54 7.30
C LYS A 37 -4.39 -15.24 8.64
N LYS A 38 -3.40 -16.03 9.09
CA LYS A 38 -3.47 -16.72 10.39
C LYS A 38 -3.50 -15.70 11.52
N PHE A 39 -2.56 -14.75 11.50
CA PHE A 39 -2.48 -13.68 12.49
C PHE A 39 -3.78 -12.86 12.59
N ILE A 40 -4.37 -12.47 11.46
CA ILE A 40 -5.64 -11.73 11.40
C ILE A 40 -6.76 -12.48 12.12
N ASN A 41 -6.86 -13.79 11.89
CA ASN A 41 -7.89 -14.63 12.49
C ASN A 41 -7.64 -14.85 13.99
N GLU A 42 -6.38 -15.08 14.38
CA GLU A 42 -5.99 -15.32 15.77
C GLU A 42 -6.18 -14.07 16.64
N GLN A 43 -5.81 -12.90 16.13
CA GLN A 43 -5.90 -11.63 16.86
C GLN A 43 -7.22 -10.88 16.63
N ASN A 44 -8.08 -11.38 15.74
CA ASN A 44 -9.34 -10.75 15.34
C ASN A 44 -9.17 -9.26 14.95
N CYS A 45 -8.07 -8.95 14.26
CA CYS A 45 -7.61 -7.58 14.00
C CYS A 45 -7.86 -7.10 12.55
N ALA A 46 -8.75 -7.78 11.81
CA ALA A 46 -9.08 -7.40 10.43
C ALA A 46 -9.50 -5.92 10.28
N PRO A 47 -10.39 -5.35 11.12
CA PRO A 47 -10.82 -3.96 10.96
C PRO A 47 -9.67 -2.95 11.12
N ILE A 48 -8.78 -3.16 12.10
CA ILE A 48 -7.68 -2.22 12.36
C ILE A 48 -6.60 -2.29 11.28
N LEU A 49 -6.34 -3.48 10.70
CA LEU A 49 -5.40 -3.61 9.59
C LEU A 49 -5.95 -3.01 8.29
N ILE A 50 -7.25 -3.10 8.05
CA ILE A 50 -7.90 -2.40 6.92
C ILE A 50 -7.79 -0.89 7.12
N ARG A 51 -8.04 -0.39 8.34
CA ARG A 51 -7.85 1.03 8.66
C ARG A 51 -6.41 1.46 8.43
N LEU A 52 -5.42 0.70 8.91
CA LEU A 52 -4.00 1.00 8.73
C LEU A 52 -3.65 1.14 7.23
N ALA A 53 -4.07 0.18 6.40
CA ALA A 53 -3.82 0.21 4.96
C ALA A 53 -4.50 1.40 4.26
N TRP A 54 -5.72 1.74 4.68
CA TRP A 54 -6.44 2.92 4.19
C TRP A 54 -5.72 4.22 4.55
N HIS A 55 -5.26 4.36 5.79
CA HIS A 55 -4.59 5.58 6.25
C HIS A 55 -3.26 5.83 5.54
N ASP A 56 -2.41 4.81 5.38
CA ASP A 56 -1.13 4.92 4.64
C ASP A 56 -1.40 5.32 3.17
N SER A 57 -2.36 4.65 2.52
CA SER A 57 -2.72 4.94 1.12
C SER A 57 -3.40 6.30 0.93
N GLY A 58 -4.12 6.78 1.95
CA GLY A 58 -4.94 7.98 1.91
C GLY A 58 -4.16 9.30 1.87
N THR A 59 -2.85 9.25 2.05
CA THR A 59 -1.96 10.42 1.96
C THR A 59 -1.58 10.80 0.52
N TYR A 60 -2.05 10.04 -0.48
CA TYR A 60 -1.70 10.26 -1.89
C TYR A 60 -2.21 11.60 -2.45
N ASP A 61 -1.30 12.39 -3.03
CA ASP A 61 -1.61 13.62 -3.77
C ASP A 61 -1.20 13.50 -5.24
N GLN A 62 -2.18 13.41 -6.13
CA GLN A 62 -1.99 13.31 -7.58
C GLN A 62 -1.29 14.52 -8.22
N ARG A 63 -1.21 15.65 -7.51
CA ARG A 63 -0.55 16.87 -8.01
C ARG A 63 0.97 16.81 -7.85
N ILE A 64 1.48 15.90 -7.02
CA ILE A 64 2.90 15.72 -6.75
C ILE A 64 3.41 14.55 -7.60
N ALA A 65 4.44 14.78 -8.41
CA ALA A 65 4.94 13.77 -9.33
C ALA A 65 5.90 12.79 -8.64
N GLU A 66 6.68 13.28 -7.70
CA GLU A 66 7.82 12.58 -7.11
C GLU A 66 7.41 11.63 -5.97
N PHE A 67 8.06 10.47 -5.92
CA PHE A 67 7.99 9.54 -4.80
C PHE A 67 9.22 9.73 -3.91
N PRO A 68 9.10 9.73 -2.57
CA PRO A 68 7.90 9.45 -1.76
C PRO A 68 7.00 10.67 -1.45
N GLN A 69 7.33 11.87 -1.94
CA GLN A 69 6.66 13.13 -1.54
C GLN A 69 5.16 13.16 -1.87
N ARG A 70 4.73 12.46 -2.91
CA ARG A 70 3.32 12.31 -3.27
C ARG A 70 2.48 11.49 -2.29
N GLY A 71 3.06 10.95 -1.22
CA GLY A 71 2.36 10.09 -0.26
C GLY A 71 1.90 8.76 -0.89
N GLY A 72 0.85 8.19 -0.31
CA GLY A 72 0.29 6.90 -0.70
C GLY A 72 0.96 5.73 0.02
N ALA A 73 0.69 4.51 -0.47
CA ALA A 73 1.14 3.25 0.15
C ALA A 73 2.67 3.05 0.08
N ASN A 74 3.40 3.81 0.89
CA ASN A 74 4.85 3.84 0.98
C ASN A 74 5.34 3.38 2.37
N GLY A 75 4.43 3.11 3.30
CA GLY A 75 4.74 2.63 4.64
C GLY A 75 5.26 3.70 5.60
N ALA A 76 5.11 4.99 5.27
CA ALA A 76 5.53 6.11 6.11
C ALA A 76 4.73 6.19 7.41
N ILE A 77 3.52 5.63 7.45
CA ILE A 77 2.68 5.54 8.66
C ILE A 77 3.36 4.88 9.87
N ARG A 78 4.44 4.11 9.65
CA ARG A 78 5.25 3.45 10.69
C ARG A 78 6.24 4.38 11.40
N PHE A 79 6.38 5.62 10.94
CA PHE A 79 7.38 6.57 11.40
C PHE A 79 6.75 7.91 11.81
N GLU A 80 7.46 8.66 12.65
CA GLU A 80 7.12 10.06 12.89
C GLU A 80 7.40 10.91 11.64
N PRO A 81 6.58 11.94 11.37
CA PRO A 81 5.47 12.44 12.22
C PRO A 81 4.12 11.75 11.95
N GLU A 82 4.03 10.85 10.97
CA GLU A 82 2.75 10.30 10.52
C GLU A 82 2.08 9.41 11.58
N MET A 83 2.86 8.62 12.31
CA MET A 83 2.37 7.78 13.40
C MET A 83 1.62 8.57 14.49
N THR A 84 2.00 9.82 14.74
CA THR A 84 1.43 10.66 15.82
C THR A 84 0.32 11.61 15.35
N MET A 85 -0.04 11.59 14.06
CA MET A 85 -1.15 12.39 13.55
C MET A 85 -2.48 11.90 14.13
N GLY A 86 -3.38 12.82 14.53
CA GLY A 86 -4.63 12.45 15.22
C GLY A 86 -5.55 11.49 14.43
N ALA A 87 -5.49 11.50 13.10
CA ALA A 87 -6.21 10.53 12.27
C ALA A 87 -5.70 9.08 12.48
N ASN A 88 -4.42 8.93 12.85
CA ASN A 88 -3.72 7.67 13.05
C ASN A 88 -3.69 7.26 14.53
N ALA A 89 -4.57 7.77 15.41
CA ALA A 89 -4.62 7.32 16.80
C ALA A 89 -5.19 5.89 16.96
N GLY A 90 -4.55 5.07 17.80
CA GLY A 90 -4.97 3.69 18.13
C GLY A 90 -4.31 2.49 17.40
N PRO A 91 -3.33 2.63 16.49
CA PRO A 91 -2.53 1.54 15.92
C PRO A 91 -1.10 1.42 16.49
N ASP A 92 -0.72 2.20 17.51
CA ASP A 92 0.58 2.15 18.20
C ASP A 92 0.75 0.96 19.17
#